data_AF-A0A7S0D6D9-F1
#
_entry.id   AF-A0A7S0D6D9-F1
#
_cell.length_a   1.000
_cell.length_b   1.000
_cell.length_c   1.000
_cell.angle_alpha   90.00
_cell.angle_beta   90.00
_cell.angle_gamma   90.00
#
_symmetry.space_group_name_H-M   'P 1'
#
loop_
_entity.id
_entity.type
_entity.pdbx_description
1 polymer ?
#
loop_
_entity_poly.entity_id
_entity_poly.type
_entity_poly.pdbx_seq_one_letter_code
_entity_poly.pdbx_strand_id
1 'polypeptide(L)'
;TALHPLEVIIPAEVKPGDPFYIRAPDGLLLRVTSPDVAPGEVIIVQYKAAKNKTKRKKSRDPNAPKRASNAYMIFCKSRRPQLKAEHPELAFGKIGAKLGEIWRDLRPDEKRPFEEQAARDRQRYKKEMKEYPGAAEYKNKKRVLPT
;
A
#
# COMPACT_ATOMS: atom_id res chain seq x y z
N THR A 1 6.36 -25.20 -8.60
CA THR A 1 7.03 -23.96 -9.06
C THR A 1 7.23 -24.10 -10.55
N ALA A 2 6.32 -23.59 -11.36
CA ALA A 2 6.42 -23.71 -12.81
C ALA A 2 7.46 -22.70 -13.33
N LEU A 3 8.47 -23.20 -14.04
CA LEU A 3 9.35 -22.39 -14.88
C LEU A 3 8.61 -22.18 -16.19
N HIS A 4 8.42 -20.93 -16.58
CA HIS A 4 7.75 -20.60 -17.82
C HIS A 4 8.82 -20.16 -18.83
N PRO A 5 8.89 -20.78 -20.02
CA PRO A 5 9.74 -20.29 -21.08
C PRO A 5 9.15 -18.99 -21.66
N LEU A 6 9.96 -17.93 -21.73
CA LEU A 6 9.64 -16.72 -22.51
C LEU A 6 10.55 -16.67 -23.73
N GLU A 7 9.93 -16.52 -24.89
CA GLU A 7 10.63 -16.14 -26.12
C GLU A 7 10.86 -14.64 -26.08
N VAL A 8 12.12 -14.24 -26.20
CA VAL A 8 12.55 -12.86 -26.05
C VAL A 8 13.45 -12.53 -27.24
N ILE A 9 13.11 -11.45 -27.94
CA ILE A 9 13.93 -10.91 -29.01
C ILE A 9 14.99 -9.99 -28.39
N ILE A 10 16.26 -10.25 -28.68
CA ILE A 10 17.36 -9.39 -28.25
C ILE A 10 17.27 -8.06 -29.02
N PRO A 11 17.24 -6.89 -28.36
CA PRO A 11 17.27 -5.60 -29.06
C PRO A 11 18.58 -5.46 -29.83
N ALA A 12 18.53 -5.01 -31.08
CA ALA A 12 19.71 -4.91 -31.97
C ALA A 12 20.83 -4.00 -31.45
N GLU A 13 20.53 -3.16 -30.45
CA GLU A 13 21.46 -2.21 -29.82
C GLU A 13 22.26 -2.81 -28.64
N VAL A 14 21.93 -4.04 -28.21
CA VAL A 14 22.58 -4.69 -27.07
C VAL A 14 23.86 -5.40 -27.55
N LYS A 15 25.00 -5.00 -26.98
CA LYS A 15 26.29 -5.65 -27.24
C LYS A 15 26.36 -7.02 -26.54
N PRO A 16 27.12 -7.99 -27.08
CA PRO A 16 27.31 -9.28 -26.44
C PRO A 16 27.90 -9.11 -25.03
N GLY A 17 27.31 -9.80 -24.05
CA GLY A 17 27.70 -9.71 -22.64
C GLY A 17 27.03 -8.60 -21.82
N ASP A 18 26.40 -7.61 -22.46
CA ASP A 18 25.68 -6.56 -21.73
C ASP A 18 24.30 -7.08 -21.26
N PRO A 19 23.93 -6.81 -19.98
CA PRO A 19 22.62 -7.18 -19.48
C PRO A 19 21.54 -6.26 -20.04
N PHE A 20 20.43 -6.83 -20.49
CA PHE A 20 19.25 -6.09 -20.93
C PHE A 20 18.04 -6.43 -20.06
N TYR A 21 17.07 -5.51 -20.05
CA TYR A 21 15.89 -5.61 -19.22
C TYR A 21 14.66 -5.86 -20.07
N ILE A 22 13.88 -6.88 -19.71
CA ILE A 22 12.65 -7.24 -20.40
C ILE A 22 11.46 -7.17 -19.46
N ARG A 23 10.32 -6.74 -19.99
CA ARG A 23 9.07 -6.74 -19.24
C ARG A 23 8.38 -8.09 -19.42
N ALA A 24 8.32 -8.87 -18.35
CA ALA A 24 7.59 -10.13 -18.32
C ALA A 24 6.06 -9.91 -18.38
N PRO A 25 5.25 -10.93 -18.73
CA PRO A 25 3.79 -10.84 -18.82
C PRO A 25 3.10 -10.45 -17.50
N ASP A 26 3.74 -10.73 -16.37
CA ASP A 26 3.28 -10.33 -15.03
C ASP A 26 3.69 -8.89 -14.67
N GLY A 27 4.31 -8.16 -15.59
CA GLY A 27 4.77 -6.79 -15.44
C GLY A 27 6.11 -6.65 -14.73
N LEU A 28 6.78 -7.75 -14.37
CA LEU A 28 8.08 -7.73 -13.73
C LEU A 28 9.20 -7.41 -14.73
N LEU A 29 10.10 -6.51 -14.38
CA LEU A 29 11.29 -6.23 -15.18
C LEU A 29 12.37 -7.28 -14.86
N LEU A 30 12.66 -8.17 -15.80
CA LEU A 30 13.68 -9.21 -15.67
C LEU A 30 15.00 -8.71 -16.26
N ARG A 31 16.09 -8.86 -15.50
CA ARG A 31 17.45 -8.68 -16.01
C ARG A 31 17.90 -9.97 -16.68
N VAL A 32 18.19 -9.90 -17.98
CA VAL A 32 18.69 -11.02 -18.79
C VAL A 32 20.10 -10.65 -19.24
N THR A 33 21.07 -11.54 -19.03
CA THR A 33 22.40 -11.37 -19.59
C THR A 33 22.37 -11.88 -21.03
N SER A 34 22.74 -11.05 -22.00
CA SER A 34 22.79 -11.48 -23.41
C SER A 34 23.88 -12.55 -23.60
N PRO A 35 23.57 -13.73 -24.15
CA PRO A 35 24.58 -14.70 -24.53
C PRO A 35 25.40 -14.16 -25.72
N ASP A 36 26.56 -14.79 -25.98
CA ASP A 36 27.50 -14.46 -27.06
C ASP A 36 26.92 -14.91 -28.43
N VAL A 37 25.77 -14.35 -28.82
CA VAL A 37 25.02 -14.69 -30.03
C VAL A 37 24.64 -13.39 -30.75
N ALA A 38 24.61 -13.43 -32.08
CA ALA A 38 24.43 -12.27 -32.94
C ALA A 38 23.13 -11.48 -32.66
N PRO A 39 23.12 -10.14 -32.83
CA PRO A 39 21.94 -9.31 -32.60
C PRO A 39 20.80 -9.69 -33.55
N GLY A 40 19.61 -9.95 -33.00
CA GLY A 40 18.41 -10.31 -33.76
C GLY A 40 17.93 -11.76 -33.60
N GLU A 41 18.63 -12.58 -32.80
CA GLU A 41 18.22 -13.95 -32.53
C GLU A 41 17.25 -14.06 -31.34
N VAL A 42 16.30 -14.98 -31.44
CA VAL A 42 15.29 -15.24 -30.40
C VAL A 42 15.91 -16.12 -29.32
N ILE A 43 15.95 -15.65 -28.08
CA ILE A 43 16.41 -16.46 -26.94
C ILE A 43 15.24 -16.90 -26.06
N ILE A 44 15.36 -18.11 -25.50
CA ILE A 44 14.39 -18.67 -24.56
C ILE A 44 14.91 -18.45 -23.14
N VAL A 45 14.28 -17.54 -22.40
CA VAL A 45 14.62 -17.28 -21.00
C VAL A 45 13.63 -18.00 -20.08
N GLN A 46 14.15 -18.84 -19.20
CA GLN A 46 13.36 -19.47 -18.14
C GLN A 46 13.14 -18.46 -17.02
N TYR A 47 11.90 -18.03 -16.80
CA TYR A 47 11.56 -17.13 -15.69
C TYR A 47 10.57 -17.77 -14.73
N LYS A 48 10.66 -17.35 -13.47
CA LYS A 48 9.70 -17.72 -12.41
C LYS A 48 8.70 -16.58 -12.30
N ALA A 49 7.45 -16.83 -12.70
CA ALA A 49 6.37 -15.88 -12.51
C ALA A 49 6.20 -15.56 -11.01
N ALA A 50 6.25 -14.28 -10.64
CA ALA A 50 6.05 -13.88 -9.26
C ALA A 50 4.55 -13.96 -8.95
N LYS A 51 4.14 -14.85 -8.03
CA LYS A 51 2.78 -14.81 -7.49
C LYS A 51 2.59 -13.45 -6.83
N ASN A 52 1.82 -12.57 -7.48
CA ASN A 52 1.51 -11.24 -6.97
C ASN A 52 0.78 -11.39 -5.63
N LYS A 53 1.53 -11.34 -4.53
CA LYS A 53 1.00 -11.37 -3.17
C LYS A 53 0.49 -9.96 -2.89
N THR A 54 -0.66 -9.61 -3.45
CA THR A 54 -1.48 -8.54 -2.88
C THR A 54 -1.63 -8.90 -1.41
N LYS A 55 -0.97 -8.16 -0.51
CA LYS A 55 -1.07 -8.37 0.93
C LYS A 55 -2.55 -8.30 1.28
N ARG A 56 -3.23 -9.45 1.34
CA ARG A 56 -4.60 -9.55 1.82
C ARG A 56 -4.54 -8.97 3.22
N LYS A 57 -5.17 -7.80 3.43
CA LYS A 57 -5.28 -7.20 4.76
C LYS A 57 -5.85 -8.30 5.63
N LYS A 58 -5.04 -8.80 6.57
CA LYS A 58 -5.45 -9.87 7.49
C LYS A 58 -6.76 -9.41 8.09
N SER A 59 -7.82 -10.20 7.89
CA SER A 59 -9.17 -9.86 8.36
C SER A 59 -9.05 -9.54 9.84
N ARG A 60 -9.38 -8.30 10.21
CA ARG A 60 -9.42 -7.94 11.63
C ARG A 60 -10.53 -8.77 12.24
N ASP A 61 -10.26 -9.34 13.41
CA ASP A 61 -11.23 -10.19 14.12
C ASP A 61 -12.57 -9.43 14.19
N PRO A 62 -13.71 -10.02 13.77
CA PRO A 62 -15.00 -9.33 13.66
C PRO A 62 -15.49 -8.75 14.99
N ASN A 63 -15.08 -9.39 16.09
CA ASN A 63 -15.46 -9.02 17.45
C ASN A 63 -14.51 -7.96 18.06
N ALA A 64 -13.37 -7.67 17.41
CA ALA A 64 -12.42 -6.70 17.95
C ALA A 64 -12.96 -5.26 17.81
N PRO A 65 -12.95 -4.46 18.88
CA PRO A 65 -13.43 -3.10 18.81
C PRO A 65 -12.63 -2.29 17.76
N LYS A 66 -13.35 -1.47 17.00
CA LYS A 66 -12.75 -0.65 15.95
C LYS A 66 -11.77 0.34 16.60
N ARG A 67 -10.61 0.53 15.97
CA ARG A 67 -9.54 1.40 16.52
C ARG A 67 -10.11 2.79 16.76
N ALA A 68 -9.69 3.41 17.87
CA ALA A 68 -9.96 4.82 18.11
C ALA A 68 -9.48 5.65 16.91
N SER A 69 -10.35 6.55 16.45
CA SER A 69 -10.01 7.53 15.42
C SER A 69 -9.30 8.72 16.08
N ASN A 70 -8.13 9.09 15.57
CA ASN A 70 -7.42 10.27 16.03
C ASN A 70 -8.01 11.55 15.40
N ALA A 71 -7.55 12.72 15.85
CA ALA A 71 -8.08 14.01 15.41
C ALA A 71 -8.01 14.17 13.87
N TYR A 72 -6.88 13.78 13.28
CA TYR A 72 -6.68 13.78 11.84
C TYR A 72 -7.67 12.86 11.09
N MET A 73 -7.94 11.64 11.59
CA MET A 73 -8.87 10.71 10.96
C MET A 73 -10.31 11.24 11.00
N ILE A 74 -10.69 11.92 12.07
CA ILE A 74 -12.00 12.58 12.19
C ILE A 74 -12.09 13.74 11.19
N PHE A 75 -11.06 14.57 11.11
CA PHE A 75 -10.95 15.65 10.12
C PHE A 75 -11.05 15.12 8.67
N CYS A 76 -10.26 14.10 8.33
CA CYS A 76 -10.32 13.48 7.01
C CYS A 76 -11.70 12.88 6.70
N LYS A 77 -12.40 12.33 7.69
CA LYS A 77 -13.73 11.74 7.46
C LYS A 77 -14.73 12.79 6.98
N SER A 78 -14.68 14.01 7.52
CA SER A 78 -15.55 15.11 7.12
C SER A 78 -15.06 15.83 5.86
N ARG A 79 -13.75 16.04 5.71
CA ARG A 79 -13.18 16.84 4.61
C ARG A 79 -12.95 16.06 3.31
N ARG A 80 -12.71 14.75 3.38
CA ARG A 80 -12.52 13.88 2.20
C ARG A 80 -13.71 13.85 1.25
N PRO A 81 -15.00 13.72 1.68
CA PRO A 81 -16.12 13.75 0.75
C PRO A 81 -16.26 15.11 0.07
N GLN A 82 -15.96 16.22 0.77
CA GLN A 82 -15.97 17.57 0.19
C GLN A 82 -14.93 17.69 -0.93
N LEU A 83 -13.68 17.31 -0.67
CA LEU A 83 -12.62 17.33 -1.69
C LEU A 83 -12.88 16.36 -2.85
N LYS A 84 -13.55 15.23 -2.59
CA LYS A 84 -13.94 14.30 -3.65
C LYS A 84 -15.07 14.87 -4.51
N ALA A 85 -15.98 15.66 -3.93
CA ALA A 85 -17.04 16.34 -4.67
C ALA A 85 -16.48 17.51 -5.51
N GLU A 86 -15.52 18.27 -4.98
CA GLU A 86 -14.82 19.34 -5.69
C GLU A 86 -13.90 18.80 -6.78
N HIS A 87 -13.27 17.65 -6.54
CA HIS A 87 -12.31 17.03 -7.47
C HIS A 87 -12.57 15.54 -7.67
N PRO A 88 -13.65 15.17 -8.38
CA PRO A 88 -14.00 13.78 -8.62
C PRO A 88 -12.97 13.03 -9.49
N GLU A 89 -12.20 13.76 -10.32
CA GLU A 89 -11.14 13.21 -11.18
C GLU A 89 -9.81 12.97 -10.44
N LEU A 90 -9.60 13.61 -9.28
CA LEU A 90 -8.35 13.44 -8.55
C LEU A 90 -8.31 12.08 -7.86
N ALA A 91 -7.22 11.34 -8.10
CA ALA A 91 -6.98 10.07 -7.42
C ALA A 91 -6.98 10.25 -5.89
N PHE A 92 -7.53 9.26 -5.18
CA PHE A 92 -7.58 9.26 -3.72
C PHE A 92 -6.24 9.53 -3.03
N GLY A 93 -5.12 9.15 -3.66
CA GLY A 93 -3.77 9.45 -3.16
C GLY A 93 -3.46 10.95 -3.13
N LYS A 94 -3.84 11.70 -4.18
CA LYS A 94 -3.63 13.15 -4.26
C LYS A 94 -4.55 13.92 -3.30
N ILE A 95 -5.78 13.43 -3.11
CA ILE A 95 -6.72 13.98 -2.10
C ILE A 95 -6.14 13.82 -0.69
N GLY A 96 -5.55 12.65 -0.40
CA GLY A 96 -4.89 12.40 0.88
C GLY A 96 -3.71 13.31 1.16
N ALA A 97 -2.91 13.62 0.13
CA ALA A 97 -1.79 14.56 0.24
C ALA A 97 -2.27 15.97 0.61
N LYS A 98 -3.24 16.52 -0.14
CA LYS A 98 -3.85 17.84 0.15
C LYS A 98 -4.44 17.91 1.57
N LEU A 99 -5.12 16.86 2.02
CA LEU A 99 -5.65 16.81 3.39
C LEU A 99 -4.56 16.87 4.46
N GLY A 100 -3.42 16.23 4.20
CA GLY A 100 -2.27 16.25 5.11
C GLY A 100 -1.64 17.64 5.22
N GLU A 101 -1.57 18.37 4.11
CA GLU A 101 -1.10 19.76 4.06
C GLU A 101 -2.05 20.68 4.83
N ILE A 102 -3.35 20.64 4.53
CA ILE A 102 -4.37 21.42 5.25
C ILE A 102 -4.33 21.13 6.75
N TRP A 103 -4.16 19.86 7.16
CA TRP A 103 -4.05 19.52 8.57
C TRP A 103 -2.79 20.07 9.23
N ARG A 104 -1.67 20.15 8.53
CA ARG A 104 -0.45 20.76 9.09
C ARG A 104 -0.64 22.26 9.27
N ASP A 105 -1.22 22.92 8.28
CA ASP A 105 -1.42 24.38 8.26
C ASP A 105 -2.59 24.86 9.14
N LEU A 106 -3.53 23.97 9.48
CA LEU A 106 -4.66 24.26 10.37
C LEU A 106 -4.19 24.79 11.73
N ARG A 107 -4.86 25.83 12.23
CA ARG A 107 -4.55 26.46 13.52
C ARG A 107 -4.89 25.51 14.69
N PRO A 108 -4.22 25.64 15.84
CA PRO A 108 -4.52 24.83 17.02
C PRO A 108 -5.97 24.99 17.50
N ASP A 109 -6.57 26.16 17.32
CA ASP A 109 -7.98 26.41 17.66
C ASP A 109 -8.96 25.61 16.80
N GLU A 110 -8.65 25.42 15.52
CA GLU A 110 -9.45 24.59 14.63
C GLU A 110 -9.22 23.10 14.87
N LYS A 111 -8.02 22.72 15.35
CA LYS A 111 -7.67 21.36 15.75
C LYS A 111 -8.34 20.94 17.06
N ARG A 112 -8.51 21.86 18.01
CA ARG A 112 -9.13 21.63 19.34
C ARG A 112 -10.42 20.80 19.30
N PRO A 113 -11.46 21.14 18.52
CA PRO A 113 -12.69 20.34 18.48
C PRO A 113 -12.45 18.92 17.95
N PHE A 114 -11.53 18.75 16.99
CA PHE A 114 -11.17 17.42 16.50
C PHE A 114 -10.37 16.61 17.52
N GLU A 115 -9.52 17.26 18.31
CA GLU A 115 -8.76 16.63 19.40
C GLU A 115 -9.66 16.20 20.56
N GLU A 116 -10.66 17.01 20.90
CA GLU A 116 -11.68 16.67 21.89
C GLU A 116 -12.52 15.48 21.42
N GLN A 117 -12.98 15.51 20.17
CA GLN A 117 -13.71 14.39 19.57
C GLN A 117 -12.85 13.13 19.52
N ALA A 118 -11.54 13.25 19.23
CA ALA A 118 -10.60 12.15 19.29
C ALA A 118 -10.40 11.64 20.72
N ALA A 119 -10.36 12.53 21.71
CA ALA A 119 -10.28 12.15 23.12
C ALA A 119 -11.50 11.34 23.55
N ARG A 120 -12.69 11.76 23.13
CA ARG A 120 -13.94 11.02 23.36
C ARG A 120 -13.92 9.65 22.69
N ASP A 121 -13.47 9.57 21.43
CA ASP A 121 -13.38 8.29 20.71
C ASP A 121 -12.33 7.35 21.32
N ARG A 122 -11.19 7.90 21.78
CA ARG A 122 -10.18 7.16 22.55
C ARG A 122 -10.75 6.58 23.84
N GLN A 123 -11.58 7.33 24.56
CA GLN A 123 -12.24 6.85 25.77
C GLN A 123 -13.24 5.74 25.47
N ARG A 124 -14.08 5.88 24.43
CA ARG A 124 -14.98 4.81 23.98
C ARG A 124 -14.20 3.54 23.70
N TYR A 125 -13.17 3.65 22.86
CA TYR A 125 -12.33 2.51 22.49
C TYR A 125 -11.65 1.88 23.71
N LYS A 126 -11.18 2.68 24.67
CA LYS A 126 -10.57 2.17 25.90
C LYS A 126 -11.56 1.36 26.76
N LYS A 127 -12.84 1.76 26.80
CA LYS A 127 -13.90 1.01 27.49
C LYS A 127 -14.21 -0.29 26.75
N GLU A 128 -14.51 -0.21 25.46
CA GLU A 128 -14.80 -1.38 24.61
C GLU A 128 -13.64 -2.39 24.60
N MET A 129 -12.39 -1.91 24.59
CA MET A 129 -11.20 -2.75 24.60
C MET A 129 -10.95 -3.44 25.95
N LYS A 130 -11.44 -2.87 27.06
CA LYS A 130 -11.40 -3.52 28.38
C LYS A 130 -12.43 -4.64 28.48
N GLU A 131 -13.60 -4.42 27.89
CA GLU A 131 -14.69 -5.40 27.85
C GLU A 131 -14.48 -6.48 26.79
N TYR A 132 -13.57 -6.24 25.84
CA TYR A 132 -13.26 -7.19 24.78
C TYR A 132 -12.51 -8.42 25.32
N PRO A 133 -13.11 -9.64 25.28
CA PRO A 133 -12.47 -10.85 25.81
C PRO A 133 -11.19 -11.23 25.04
N GLY A 134 -11.05 -10.81 23.78
CA GLY A 134 -9.84 -11.01 22.98
C GLY A 134 -8.76 -9.92 23.17
N ALA A 135 -8.82 -9.10 24.22
CA ALA A 135 -7.93 -7.95 24.36
C ALA A 135 -6.44 -8.32 24.45
N ALA A 136 -6.13 -9.44 25.12
CA ALA A 136 -4.78 -9.98 25.20
C ALA A 136 -4.25 -10.42 23.82
N GLU A 137 -5.08 -11.11 23.03
CA GLU A 137 -4.74 -11.58 21.69
C GLU A 137 -4.55 -10.40 20.72
N TYR A 138 -5.41 -9.38 20.82
CA TYR A 138 -5.29 -8.15 20.03
C TYR A 138 -3.98 -7.40 20.33
N LYS A 139 -3.57 -7.33 21.61
CA LYS A 139 -2.31 -6.69 22.02
C LYS A 139 -1.10 -7.46 21.49
N ASN A 140 -1.17 -8.79 21.46
CA ASN A 140 -0.11 -9.64 20.90
C ASN A 140 0.01 -9.46 19.38
N LYS A 141 -1.10 -9.52 18.62
CA LYS A 141 -1.11 -9.27 17.16
C LYS A 141 -0.54 -7.89 16.79
N LYS A 142 -0.77 -6.85 17.60
CA LYS A 142 -0.21 -5.50 17.36
C LYS A 142 1.32 -5.45 17.50
N ARG A 143 1.88 -6.26 18.40
CA ARG A 143 3.34 -6.30 18.67
C ARG A 143 4.13 -7.03 17.57
N VAL A 144 3.47 -7.92 16.82
CA VAL A 144 4.12 -8.80 15.81
C VAL A 144 4.03 -8.23 14.38
N LEU A 145 3.39 -7.07 14.18
CA LEU A 145 3.36 -6.44 12.85
C LEU A 145 4.71 -5.74 12.58
N PRO A 146 5.44 -6.09 11.50
CA PRO A 146 6.64 -5.35 11.11
C PRO A 146 6.20 -3.94 10.70
N THR A 147 6.78 -2.93 11.37
CA THR A 147 6.65 -1.50 11.06
C THR A 147 7.12 -1.18 9.66
#